data_AF-A0A316HTL0-F1
#
_entry.id   AF-A0A316HTL0-F1
#
_cell.length_a   1.000
_cell.length_b   1.000
_cell.length_c   1.000
_cell.angle_alpha   90.00
_cell.angle_beta   90.00
_cell.angle_gamma   90.00
#
_symmetry.space_group_name_H-M   'P 1'
#
loop_
_entity.id
_entity.type
_entity.pdbx_description
1 polymer ?
#
loop_
_entity_poly.entity_id
_entity_poly.type
_entity_poly.pdbx_seq_one_letter_code
_entity_poly.pdbx_strand_id
1 'polypeptide(L)'
;MRRVICLLLVAALLIQPGVATADQGSISRNIRGWTILSDSDAGADEVIASAKRYRINHLQLSHDVVHDLREVRDPRRQAQVNRLTDLAHTSGIREVAAWDHALYNLAYYPAEFRTGPNGTIDLDNPAFWEWFKADYRQMLDLVPDVDSIILTFVETGARVENQHSTRLKTAEEKLAHLVDQVASVIDERGMLLYLRTFGYYPAEMERTIGAIDRVRNQRIRVMAKAQPHDFFLTHPIDVTVPRIKRPVLIEYDTAGEYNGQGKIANAFVAEHADRLRHYRKLPNVIGYVARTDRYDESRIVNTPTEINLFALKRASEGASNSRIYFEFAARKYGLPAAPHVARALARSPEIITSTLYTLGSNSANHSRLDYDPYCSSYHRSVSGKWVDPPETFVRHGVNKRFHYWIDVANHLAPPHCKTDGVLRREAGYVLDRGWVTPGNLMTQEYLDHLNIEKNHGVNLAKASLRDVERVRKFLRPNDYTQLKSYFERTVLTAELHRAVAKAYFGYRIYVQQPSTELARSIWDGLDEAQAVAARVRAYPAPPTGEWNWVIDAAQADLYLKRISEGWDRYSNIKVQRPVFVGTGR
;
A
#
# COMPACT_ATOMS: atom_id res chain seq x y z
N MET A 1 -56.57 65.95 20.28
CA MET A 1 -55.75 64.73 20.12
C MET A 1 -54.36 65.13 19.63
N ARG A 2 -53.33 64.60 20.30
CA ARG A 2 -51.85 64.70 20.14
C ARG A 2 -51.36 65.07 18.72
N ARG A 3 -50.61 66.17 18.49
CA ARG A 3 -49.14 66.42 18.62
C ARG A 3 -48.28 65.33 17.94
N VAL A 4 -47.80 65.56 16.71
CA VAL A 4 -46.48 66.13 16.28
C VAL A 4 -45.28 65.38 16.84
N ILE A 5 -44.34 64.97 15.97
CA ILE A 5 -42.88 65.24 15.99
C ILE A 5 -42.13 64.13 15.20
N CYS A 6 -41.42 64.55 14.14
CA CYS A 6 -40.30 63.82 13.53
C CYS A 6 -39.18 63.64 14.55
N LEU A 7 -38.62 62.43 14.67
CA LEU A 7 -37.35 62.24 15.36
C LEU A 7 -36.45 61.28 14.56
N LEU A 8 -35.43 61.89 13.96
CA LEU A 8 -34.18 61.28 13.55
C LEU A 8 -33.56 60.53 14.73
N LEU A 9 -33.32 59.23 14.57
CA LEU A 9 -32.50 58.46 15.51
C LEU A 9 -31.20 58.08 14.82
N VAL A 10 -30.20 58.90 15.11
CA VAL A 10 -28.77 58.62 14.93
C VAL A 10 -28.42 57.44 15.83
N ALA A 11 -28.16 56.27 15.25
CA ALA A 11 -27.56 55.16 15.97
C ALA A 11 -26.04 55.36 15.98
N ALA A 12 -25.52 55.74 17.14
CA ALA A 12 -24.09 55.87 17.41
C ALA A 12 -23.39 54.51 17.27
N LEU A 13 -22.30 54.47 16.51
CA LEU A 13 -21.31 53.41 16.55
C LEU A 13 -20.71 53.33 17.96
N LEU A 14 -21.01 52.25 18.68
CA LEU A 14 -20.17 51.78 19.76
C LEU A 14 -19.22 50.72 19.18
N ILE A 15 -18.02 51.17 18.81
CA ILE A 15 -16.89 50.29 18.52
C ILE A 15 -16.46 49.71 19.88
N GLN A 16 -16.94 48.53 20.21
CA GLN A 16 -16.24 47.69 21.16
C GLN A 16 -15.01 47.11 20.43
N PRO A 17 -13.80 47.16 21.00
CA PRO A 17 -12.69 46.40 20.47
C PRO A 17 -13.03 44.93 20.74
N GLY A 18 -13.65 44.29 19.75
CA GLY A 18 -13.78 42.85 19.71
C GLY A 18 -12.37 42.30 19.80
N VAL A 19 -12.08 41.64 20.92
CA VAL A 19 -10.99 40.69 21.04
C VAL A 19 -11.02 39.86 19.76
N ALA A 20 -9.96 39.99 18.96
CA ALA A 20 -9.76 39.15 17.80
C ALA A 20 -9.74 37.72 18.31
N THR A 21 -10.89 37.05 18.22
CA THR A 21 -10.92 35.60 18.23
C THR A 21 -10.04 35.21 17.06
N ALA A 22 -8.84 34.72 17.37
CA ALA A 22 -7.96 34.11 16.40
C ALA A 22 -8.82 33.24 15.51
N ASP A 23 -8.92 33.65 14.24
CA ASP A 23 -9.58 32.90 13.19
C ASP A 23 -9.04 31.48 13.32
N GLN A 24 -9.92 30.53 13.71
CA GLN A 24 -9.62 29.12 13.60
C GLN A 24 -9.51 28.86 12.11
N GLY A 25 -8.32 29.15 11.58
CA GLY A 25 -8.05 29.32 10.17
C GLY A 25 -8.73 28.21 9.40
N SER A 26 -9.60 28.61 8.47
CA SER A 26 -10.47 27.71 7.74
C SER A 26 -9.68 26.46 7.34
N ILE A 27 -9.99 25.32 7.97
CA ILE A 27 -9.40 24.06 7.56
C ILE A 27 -9.76 23.93 6.09
N SER A 28 -8.75 23.99 5.21
CA SER A 28 -8.93 23.92 3.76
C SER A 28 -9.59 22.58 3.44
N ARG A 29 -10.93 22.54 3.45
CA ARG A 29 -11.69 21.44 2.91
C ARG A 29 -11.28 21.34 1.44
N ASN A 30 -10.89 20.14 0.99
CA ASN A 30 -10.36 19.82 -0.34
C ASN A 30 -8.82 19.84 -0.47
N ILE A 31 -8.11 19.21 0.47
CA ILE A 31 -6.71 18.81 0.21
C ILE A 31 -6.68 17.73 -0.88
N ARG A 32 -5.86 17.96 -1.91
CA ARG A 32 -5.56 17.01 -2.98
C ARG A 32 -4.06 16.83 -2.99
N GLY A 33 -3.62 15.73 -2.41
CA GLY A 33 -2.22 15.44 -2.18
C GLY A 33 -1.66 14.40 -3.13
N TRP A 34 -0.37 14.49 -3.41
CA TRP A 34 0.45 13.40 -3.94
C TRP A 34 1.63 13.10 -3.02
N THR A 35 2.11 11.86 -3.05
CA THR A 35 3.33 11.44 -2.35
C THR A 35 4.35 10.93 -3.37
N ILE A 36 5.56 11.47 -3.31
CA ILE A 36 6.74 10.99 -4.03
C ILE A 36 7.58 10.17 -3.05
N LEU A 37 7.90 8.95 -3.45
CA LEU A 37 8.64 7.97 -2.66
C LEU A 37 10.04 7.72 -3.24
N SER A 38 10.20 7.82 -4.55
CA SER A 38 11.46 7.55 -5.26
C SER A 38 12.42 8.73 -5.18
N ASP A 39 13.73 8.45 -5.11
CA ASP A 39 14.79 9.47 -5.20
C ASP A 39 15.16 9.85 -6.65
N SER A 40 14.38 9.41 -7.65
CA SER A 40 14.55 9.86 -9.05
C SER A 40 14.11 11.32 -9.23
N ASP A 41 15.08 12.21 -9.46
CA ASP A 41 14.82 13.62 -9.76
C ASP A 41 13.98 13.81 -11.03
N ALA A 42 14.27 13.06 -12.10
CA ALA A 42 13.51 13.14 -13.34
C ALA A 42 12.06 12.66 -13.15
N GLY A 43 11.86 11.61 -12.35
CA GLY A 43 10.54 11.14 -11.97
C GLY A 43 9.76 12.19 -11.18
N ALA A 44 10.39 12.79 -10.18
CA ALA A 44 9.79 13.81 -9.32
C ALA A 44 9.42 15.08 -10.12
N ASP A 45 10.28 15.54 -11.01
CA ASP A 45 10.04 16.71 -11.87
C ASP A 45 8.80 16.51 -12.75
N GLU A 46 8.67 15.34 -13.36
CA GLU A 46 7.49 14.98 -14.17
C GLU A 46 6.20 14.90 -13.34
N VAL A 47 6.29 14.43 -12.09
CA VAL A 47 5.15 14.41 -11.16
C VAL A 47 4.74 15.85 -10.83
N ILE A 48 5.67 16.69 -10.38
CA ILE A 48 5.36 18.08 -9.99
C ILE A 48 4.83 18.87 -11.20
N ALA A 49 5.41 18.71 -12.39
CA ALA A 49 4.91 19.35 -13.62
C ALA A 49 3.45 18.93 -13.95
N SER A 50 3.06 17.72 -13.58
CA SER A 50 1.71 17.19 -13.81
C SER A 50 0.69 17.63 -12.75
N ALA A 51 1.13 18.05 -11.57
CA ALA A 51 0.32 18.38 -10.40
C ALA A 51 -0.82 19.36 -10.70
N LYS A 52 -0.53 20.42 -11.49
CA LYS A 52 -1.50 21.45 -11.87
C LYS A 52 -2.73 20.87 -12.59
N ARG A 53 -2.56 19.84 -13.44
CA ARG A 53 -3.66 19.20 -14.19
C ARG A 53 -4.66 18.50 -13.26
N TYR A 54 -4.19 18.10 -12.09
CA TYR A 54 -4.97 17.41 -11.06
C TYR A 54 -5.42 18.34 -9.91
N ARG A 55 -4.99 19.61 -9.96
CA ARG A 55 -5.20 20.62 -8.91
C ARG A 55 -4.63 20.14 -7.56
N ILE A 56 -3.46 19.52 -7.61
CA ILE A 56 -2.73 19.11 -6.42
C ILE A 56 -2.25 20.36 -5.70
N ASN A 57 -2.48 20.40 -4.39
CA ASN A 57 -2.15 21.52 -3.52
C ASN A 57 -1.37 21.11 -2.28
N HIS A 58 -1.07 19.82 -2.14
CA HIS A 58 -0.29 19.21 -1.07
C HIS A 58 0.67 18.19 -1.69
N LEU A 59 1.94 18.19 -1.30
CA LEU A 59 2.93 17.23 -1.75
C LEU A 59 3.63 16.62 -0.53
N GLN A 60 3.83 15.31 -0.54
CA GLN A 60 4.58 14.63 0.50
C GLN A 60 5.85 14.03 -0.11
N LEU A 61 6.98 14.23 0.57
CA LEU A 61 8.27 13.64 0.26
C LEU A 61 8.54 12.54 1.28
N SER A 62 8.78 11.31 0.81
CA SER A 62 8.83 10.13 1.66
C SER A 62 9.88 9.11 1.19
N HIS A 63 10.17 8.10 2.02
CA HIS A 63 10.97 6.91 1.67
C HIS A 63 12.38 7.23 1.13
N ASP A 64 12.67 6.94 -0.15
CA ASP A 64 14.01 7.12 -0.71
C ASP A 64 14.40 8.60 -0.80
N VAL A 65 13.40 9.50 -0.82
CA VAL A 65 13.62 10.94 -0.61
C VAL A 65 13.94 11.20 0.87
N VAL A 66 12.99 10.94 1.77
CA VAL A 66 13.15 11.07 3.23
C VAL A 66 12.14 10.19 3.97
N HIS A 67 12.59 9.15 4.65
CA HIS A 67 11.75 8.24 5.44
C HIS A 67 11.78 8.57 6.93
N ASP A 68 12.98 8.88 7.42
CA ASP A 68 13.28 9.36 8.75
C ASP A 68 13.80 10.80 8.61
N LEU A 69 13.30 11.75 9.40
CA LEU A 69 13.71 13.15 9.22
C LEU A 69 15.24 13.33 9.40
N ARG A 70 15.90 12.49 10.21
CA ARG A 70 17.37 12.48 10.38
C ARG A 70 18.15 12.26 9.08
N GLU A 71 17.53 11.69 8.06
CA GLU A 71 18.18 11.44 6.78
C GLU A 71 18.54 12.73 6.04
N VAL A 72 17.89 13.86 6.36
CA VAL A 72 18.28 15.19 5.84
C VAL A 72 19.65 15.67 6.35
N ARG A 73 20.28 14.92 7.27
CA ARG A 73 21.68 15.14 7.65
C ARG A 73 22.65 14.62 6.58
N ASP A 74 22.21 13.75 5.67
CA ASP A 74 22.93 13.43 4.44
C ASP A 74 22.77 14.61 3.45
N PRO A 75 23.86 15.29 3.04
CA PRO A 75 23.79 16.42 2.12
C PRO A 75 23.04 16.13 0.82
N ARG A 76 23.08 14.88 0.31
CA ARG A 76 22.36 14.50 -0.91
C ARG A 76 20.85 14.56 -0.69
N ARG A 77 20.35 13.95 0.39
CA ARG A 77 18.93 13.94 0.72
C ARG A 77 18.44 15.32 1.11
N GLN A 78 19.25 16.08 1.86
CA GLN A 78 18.97 17.49 2.17
C GLN A 78 18.73 18.31 0.90
N ALA A 79 19.69 18.28 -0.03
CA ALA A 79 19.61 19.03 -1.27
C ALA A 79 18.39 18.63 -2.11
N GLN A 80 18.07 17.34 -2.15
CA GLN A 80 16.88 16.85 -2.85
C GLN A 80 15.58 17.33 -2.21
N VAL A 81 15.44 17.23 -0.88
CA VAL A 81 14.23 17.71 -0.18
C VAL A 81 14.01 19.20 -0.41
N ASN A 82 15.07 20.03 -0.29
CA ASN A 82 14.97 21.47 -0.52
C ASN A 82 14.61 21.78 -1.98
N ARG A 83 15.30 21.16 -2.95
CA ARG A 83 15.01 21.34 -4.38
C ARG A 83 13.57 20.99 -4.73
N LEU A 84 13.06 19.85 -4.24
CA LEU A 84 11.70 19.40 -4.53
C LEU A 84 10.65 20.28 -3.85
N THR A 85 10.96 20.80 -2.66
CA THR A 85 10.11 21.76 -1.95
C THR A 85 9.98 23.06 -2.74
N ASP A 86 11.11 23.65 -3.14
CA ASP A 86 11.15 24.85 -3.98
C ASP A 86 10.40 24.66 -5.31
N LEU A 87 10.64 23.53 -5.98
CA LEU A 87 9.98 23.20 -7.25
C LEU A 87 8.47 23.05 -7.07
N ALA A 88 8.02 22.45 -5.97
CA ALA A 88 6.61 22.29 -5.66
C ALA A 88 5.93 23.65 -5.41
N HIS A 89 6.53 24.50 -4.58
CA HIS A 89 6.02 25.85 -4.28
C HIS A 89 5.97 26.74 -5.51
N THR A 90 7.05 26.78 -6.31
CA THR A 90 7.09 27.54 -7.57
C THR A 90 6.09 27.02 -8.61
N SER A 91 5.73 25.74 -8.53
CA SER A 91 4.67 25.12 -9.35
C SER A 91 3.24 25.35 -8.82
N GLY A 92 3.10 26.05 -7.69
CA GLY A 92 1.82 26.43 -7.08
C GLY A 92 1.22 25.39 -6.13
N ILE A 93 2.01 24.40 -5.69
CA ILE A 93 1.63 23.51 -4.59
C ILE A 93 1.85 24.29 -3.29
N ARG A 94 0.85 24.34 -2.40
CA ARG A 94 0.87 25.24 -1.24
C ARG A 94 1.52 24.66 0.01
N GLU A 95 1.49 23.34 0.14
CA GLU A 95 1.98 22.64 1.33
C GLU A 95 2.85 21.47 0.89
N VAL A 96 4.10 21.45 1.36
CA VAL A 96 5.05 20.35 1.20
C VAL A 96 5.31 19.73 2.56
N ALA A 97 5.23 18.40 2.63
CA ALA A 97 5.44 17.64 3.85
C ALA A 97 6.65 16.71 3.72
N ALA A 98 7.49 16.65 4.74
CA ALA A 98 8.50 15.61 4.89
C ALA A 98 8.02 14.51 5.83
N TRP A 99 8.45 13.26 5.59
CA TRP A 99 8.11 12.14 6.45
C TRP A 99 9.11 11.95 7.59
N ASP A 100 8.60 11.40 8.68
CA ASP A 100 9.39 11.01 9.85
C ASP A 100 8.73 9.82 10.56
N HIS A 101 9.53 8.97 11.19
CA HIS A 101 9.04 7.97 12.15
C HIS A 101 9.21 8.42 13.60
N ALA A 102 10.10 9.39 13.85
CA ALA A 102 10.62 9.73 15.16
C ALA A 102 11.08 8.48 15.94
N LEU A 103 11.66 8.68 17.12
CA LEU A 103 12.22 7.63 17.97
C LEU A 103 12.90 6.48 17.19
N TYR A 104 13.95 6.83 16.45
CA TYR A 104 14.71 5.96 15.53
C TYR A 104 15.34 4.75 16.25
N ASN A 105 16.10 3.93 15.52
CA ASN A 105 16.84 2.82 16.13
C ASN A 105 17.63 3.27 17.37
N LEU A 106 17.59 2.47 18.44
CA LEU A 106 18.20 2.81 19.75
C LEU A 106 19.63 3.35 19.62
N ALA A 107 20.42 2.78 18.71
CA ALA A 107 21.80 3.16 18.42
C ALA A 107 21.99 4.66 18.08
N TYR A 108 20.96 5.34 17.60
CA TYR A 108 20.98 6.77 17.27
C TYR A 108 21.09 7.67 18.51
N TYR A 109 20.46 7.29 19.61
CA TYR A 109 20.34 8.14 20.81
C TYR A 109 21.56 7.99 21.72
N PRO A 110 22.08 9.03 22.36
CA PRO A 110 23.19 8.92 23.30
C PRO A 110 22.98 7.84 24.37
N ALA A 111 24.05 7.10 24.70
CA ALA A 111 23.98 5.98 25.63
C ALA A 111 23.52 6.41 27.05
N GLU A 112 23.81 7.64 27.44
CA GLU A 112 23.38 8.24 28.72
C GLU A 112 21.84 8.36 28.88
N PHE A 113 21.07 8.28 27.79
CA PHE A 113 19.60 8.26 27.85
C PHE A 113 19.01 6.85 27.87
N ARG A 114 19.84 5.82 27.71
CA ARG A 114 19.44 4.40 27.67
C ARG A 114 19.54 3.74 29.05
N THR A 115 19.06 4.44 30.07
CA THR A 115 19.20 4.07 31.49
C THR A 115 18.09 3.16 32.02
N GLY A 116 17.08 2.87 31.20
CA GLY A 116 16.02 1.93 31.56
C GLY A 116 16.48 0.46 31.52
N PRO A 117 15.67 -0.46 32.07
CA PRO A 117 15.97 -1.89 32.03
C PRO A 117 16.30 -2.39 30.63
N ASN A 118 17.32 -3.26 30.51
CA ASN A 118 17.79 -3.82 29.24
C ASN A 118 18.27 -2.78 28.21
N GLY A 119 18.65 -1.57 28.66
CA GLY A 119 19.17 -0.52 27.78
C GLY A 119 18.08 0.20 26.97
N THR A 120 16.83 0.18 27.44
CA THR A 120 15.77 1.02 26.88
C THR A 120 16.01 2.49 27.20
N ILE A 121 15.47 3.38 26.36
CA ILE A 121 15.39 4.80 26.67
C ILE A 121 14.52 5.00 27.92
N ASP A 122 14.98 5.85 28.84
CA ASP A 122 14.17 6.30 29.97
C ASP A 122 13.35 7.54 29.56
N LEU A 123 12.05 7.33 29.28
CA LEU A 123 11.13 8.40 28.89
C LEU A 123 10.77 9.34 30.05
N ASP A 124 11.13 9.02 31.30
CA ASP A 124 10.94 9.92 32.44
C ASP A 124 12.09 10.92 32.58
N ASN A 125 13.22 10.71 31.88
CA ASN A 125 14.37 11.59 31.92
C ASN A 125 14.09 12.90 31.15
N PRO A 126 13.98 14.07 31.82
CA PRO A 126 13.71 15.32 31.13
C PRO A 126 14.86 15.76 30.20
N ALA A 127 16.11 15.40 30.51
CA ALA A 127 17.26 15.74 29.69
C ALA A 127 17.21 15.03 28.31
N PHE A 128 16.66 13.81 28.27
CA PHE A 128 16.42 13.11 27.00
C PHE A 128 15.47 13.92 26.09
N TRP A 129 14.38 14.44 26.65
CA TRP A 129 13.40 15.20 25.86
C TRP A 129 13.92 16.57 25.43
N GLU A 130 14.74 17.24 26.25
CA GLU A 130 15.42 18.46 25.81
C GLU A 130 16.40 18.19 24.67
N TRP A 131 17.20 17.12 24.78
CA TRP A 131 18.09 16.68 23.70
C TRP A 131 17.29 16.32 22.44
N PHE A 132 16.21 15.54 22.57
CA PHE A 132 15.37 15.10 21.47
C PHE A 132 14.77 16.29 20.71
N LYS A 133 14.22 17.28 21.43
CA LYS A 133 13.67 18.50 20.82
C LYS A 133 14.75 19.35 20.16
N ALA A 134 15.93 19.47 20.77
CA ALA A 134 17.06 20.17 20.17
C ALA A 134 17.55 19.50 18.87
N ASP A 135 17.66 18.17 18.86
CA ASP A 135 17.97 17.37 17.68
C ASP A 135 16.92 17.59 16.58
N TYR A 136 15.63 17.56 16.96
CA TYR A 136 14.52 17.82 16.03
C TYR A 136 14.60 19.20 15.38
N ARG A 137 14.88 20.24 16.17
CA ARG A 137 15.09 21.61 15.66
C ARG A 137 16.22 21.65 14.63
N GLN A 138 17.37 21.06 14.95
CA GLN A 138 18.51 21.04 14.04
C GLN A 138 18.19 20.35 12.71
N MET A 139 17.40 19.26 12.73
CA MET A 139 16.98 18.60 11.50
C MET A 139 16.04 19.48 10.67
N LEU A 140 15.11 20.19 11.30
CA LEU A 140 14.22 21.13 10.61
C LEU A 140 14.96 22.37 10.07
N ASP A 141 16.05 22.81 10.72
CA ASP A 141 16.90 23.89 10.22
C ASP A 141 17.60 23.54 8.89
N LEU A 142 17.74 22.24 8.59
CA LEU A 142 18.33 21.77 7.33
C LEU A 142 17.33 21.79 6.15
N VAL A 143 16.02 21.86 6.44
CA VAL A 143 14.92 21.84 5.47
C VAL A 143 13.89 22.95 5.77
N PRO A 144 14.33 24.23 5.77
CA PRO A 144 13.58 25.33 6.37
C PRO A 144 12.23 25.64 5.70
N ASP A 145 12.09 25.28 4.42
CA ASP A 145 10.90 25.60 3.62
C ASP A 145 9.87 24.46 3.60
N VAL A 146 10.11 23.34 4.30
CA VAL A 146 9.09 22.31 4.51
C VAL A 146 7.98 22.87 5.41
N ASP A 147 6.72 22.75 4.96
CA ASP A 147 5.57 23.33 5.66
C ASP A 147 5.02 22.42 6.78
N SER A 148 5.27 21.12 6.66
CA SER A 148 4.61 20.13 7.50
C SER A 148 5.40 18.83 7.67
N ILE A 149 5.08 18.09 8.73
CA ILE A 149 5.63 16.74 8.97
C ILE A 149 4.52 15.70 8.93
N ILE A 150 4.76 14.61 8.20
CA ILE A 150 3.99 13.37 8.29
C ILE A 150 4.71 12.44 9.26
N LEU A 151 4.17 12.31 10.47
CA LEU A 151 4.76 11.51 11.52
C LEU A 151 4.09 10.13 11.61
N THR A 152 4.83 9.10 11.23
CA THR A 152 4.48 7.71 11.56
C THR A 152 5.01 7.40 12.96
N PHE A 153 4.22 7.76 13.97
CA PHE A 153 4.59 7.61 15.39
C PHE A 153 4.46 6.17 15.92
N VAL A 154 4.01 5.25 15.06
CA VAL A 154 3.95 3.81 15.29
C VAL A 154 5.02 3.15 14.43
N GLU A 155 5.46 1.92 14.77
CA GLU A 155 6.56 1.25 14.06
C GLU A 155 7.91 2.00 14.12
N THR A 156 8.12 2.83 15.13
CA THR A 156 9.40 3.52 15.32
C THR A 156 10.54 2.52 15.54
N GLY A 157 11.77 2.89 15.15
CA GLY A 157 12.92 1.99 15.27
C GLY A 157 13.15 1.47 16.69
N ALA A 158 13.01 2.35 17.70
CA ALA A 158 13.05 1.99 19.11
C ALA A 158 11.66 1.84 19.74
N ARG A 159 10.62 1.41 19.00
CA ARG A 159 9.21 1.23 19.43
C ARG A 159 8.87 1.84 20.78
N VAL A 160 8.35 3.07 20.76
CA VAL A 160 8.07 3.93 21.93
C VAL A 160 7.36 3.20 23.06
N GLU A 161 6.39 2.36 22.74
CA GLU A 161 5.60 1.58 23.69
C GLU A 161 6.45 0.63 24.55
N ASN A 162 7.59 0.19 24.03
CA ASN A 162 8.52 -0.73 24.68
C ASN A 162 9.60 -0.02 25.51
N GLN A 163 9.66 1.32 25.49
CA GLN A 163 10.66 2.07 26.25
C GLN A 163 10.26 2.24 27.71
N HIS A 164 11.23 2.50 28.59
CA HIS A 164 10.98 2.57 30.03
C HIS A 164 10.27 3.87 30.41
N SER A 165 9.28 3.75 31.30
CA SER A 165 8.71 4.87 32.02
C SER A 165 7.98 4.34 33.26
N THR A 166 8.20 4.98 34.39
CA THR A 166 7.42 4.80 35.61
C THR A 166 6.19 5.70 35.63
N ARG A 167 6.09 6.72 34.78
CA ARG A 167 4.95 7.65 34.73
C ARG A 167 3.91 7.27 33.66
N LEU A 168 4.37 6.93 32.46
CA LEU A 168 3.54 6.58 31.31
C LEU A 168 3.33 5.06 31.32
N LYS A 169 2.16 4.63 31.81
CA LYS A 169 1.87 3.24 32.16
C LYS A 169 1.41 2.40 30.98
N THR A 170 0.82 3.04 29.97
CA THR A 170 0.23 2.40 28.80
C THR A 170 1.00 2.72 27.52
N ALA A 171 0.83 1.90 26.48
CA ALA A 171 1.41 2.15 25.17
C ALA A 171 0.89 3.47 24.59
N GLU A 172 -0.41 3.73 24.75
CA GLU A 172 -1.11 4.92 24.27
C GLU A 172 -0.59 6.20 24.93
N GLU A 173 -0.31 6.18 26.23
CA GLU A 173 0.31 7.32 26.94
C GLU A 173 1.73 7.60 26.45
N LYS A 174 2.54 6.56 26.21
CA LYS A 174 3.91 6.73 25.69
C LYS A 174 3.91 7.30 24.27
N LEU A 175 3.06 6.75 23.40
CA LEU A 175 2.89 7.23 22.02
C LEU A 175 2.39 8.68 21.98
N ALA A 176 1.36 9.01 22.78
CA ALA A 176 0.83 10.38 22.86
C ALA A 176 1.87 11.36 23.40
N HIS A 177 2.69 10.94 24.37
CA HIS A 177 3.75 11.79 24.91
C HIS A 177 4.85 12.05 23.87
N LEU A 178 5.32 11.05 23.11
CA LEU A 178 6.23 11.29 21.98
C LEU A 178 5.66 12.34 21.02
N VAL A 179 4.40 12.16 20.62
CA VAL A 179 3.73 13.08 19.69
C VAL A 179 3.70 14.49 20.24
N ASP A 180 3.37 14.69 21.52
CA ASP A 180 3.37 16.01 22.14
C ASP A 180 4.77 16.67 22.13
N GLN A 181 5.85 15.89 22.27
CA GLN A 181 7.21 16.44 22.19
C GLN A 181 7.57 16.89 20.78
N VAL A 182 7.23 16.10 19.75
CA VAL A 182 7.39 16.52 18.35
C VAL A 182 6.53 17.74 18.07
N ALA A 183 5.25 17.69 18.45
CA ALA A 183 4.29 18.77 18.22
C ALA A 183 4.72 20.10 18.86
N SER A 184 5.40 20.08 20.02
CA SER A 184 5.93 21.33 20.59
C SER A 184 6.96 22.01 19.69
N VAL A 185 7.83 21.25 19.01
CA VAL A 185 8.85 21.80 18.10
C VAL A 185 8.21 22.27 16.79
N ILE A 186 7.24 21.51 16.27
CA ILE A 186 6.46 21.90 15.09
C ILE A 186 5.72 23.23 15.34
N ASP A 187 5.11 23.36 16.51
CA ASP A 187 4.34 24.54 16.91
C ASP A 187 5.22 25.81 16.99
N GLU A 188 6.45 25.70 17.50
CA GLU A 188 7.43 26.80 17.55
C GLU A 188 7.71 27.40 16.16
N ARG A 189 7.58 26.60 15.11
CA ARG A 189 7.88 26.96 13.72
C ARG A 189 6.64 27.29 12.90
N GLY A 190 5.45 27.22 13.49
CA GLY A 190 4.19 27.44 12.78
C GLY A 190 3.85 26.37 11.73
N MET A 191 4.54 25.23 11.76
CA MET A 191 4.35 24.12 10.82
C MET A 191 3.09 23.30 11.15
N LEU A 192 2.68 22.42 10.24
CA LEU A 192 1.61 21.45 10.48
C LEU A 192 2.17 20.06 10.83
N LEU A 193 1.44 19.30 11.66
CA LEU A 193 1.77 17.91 11.99
C LEU A 193 0.60 17.00 11.60
N TYR A 194 0.90 15.96 10.82
CA TYR A 194 -0.01 14.87 10.51
C TYR A 194 0.44 13.60 11.19
N LEU A 195 -0.42 12.99 11.99
CA LEU A 195 -0.17 11.68 12.55
C LEU A 195 -0.63 10.61 11.57
N ARG A 196 0.29 9.81 11.07
CA ARG A 196 -0.02 8.71 10.17
C ARG A 196 -0.43 7.48 10.98
N THR A 197 -1.65 6.99 10.77
CA THR A 197 -2.16 5.78 11.43
C THR A 197 -1.65 4.52 10.72
N PHE A 198 -1.26 3.52 11.51
CA PHE A 198 -1.03 2.16 11.02
C PHE A 198 -1.24 1.15 12.15
N GLY A 199 -1.50 -0.11 11.80
CA GLY A 199 -1.61 -1.23 12.73
C GLY A 199 -1.68 -2.56 11.99
N TYR A 200 -0.96 -3.57 12.48
CA TYR A 200 -0.93 -4.91 11.88
C TYR A 200 -2.20 -5.72 12.17
N TYR A 201 -2.90 -5.41 13.26
CA TYR A 201 -4.10 -6.12 13.70
C TYR A 201 -5.03 -5.18 14.49
N PRO A 202 -6.33 -5.53 14.67
CA PRO A 202 -7.32 -4.61 15.23
C PRO A 202 -6.91 -3.98 16.56
N ALA A 203 -6.39 -4.75 17.51
CA ALA A 203 -5.98 -4.21 18.82
C ALA A 203 -4.75 -3.28 18.75
N GLU A 204 -3.88 -3.39 17.74
CA GLU A 204 -2.83 -2.38 17.52
C GLU A 204 -3.42 -1.10 16.94
N MET A 205 -4.35 -1.20 15.99
CA MET A 205 -5.04 -0.03 15.46
C MET A 205 -5.82 0.71 16.56
N GLU A 206 -6.50 -0.01 17.46
CA GLU A 206 -7.20 0.60 18.60
C GLU A 206 -6.25 1.38 19.53
N ARG A 207 -5.03 0.86 19.76
CA ARG A 207 -4.00 1.58 20.52
C ARG A 207 -3.53 2.84 19.79
N THR A 208 -3.34 2.77 18.47
CA THR A 208 -3.01 3.93 17.62
C THR A 208 -4.08 5.02 17.75
N ILE A 209 -5.36 4.67 17.63
CA ILE A 209 -6.47 5.63 17.79
C ILE A 209 -6.54 6.15 19.23
N GLY A 210 -6.36 5.27 20.22
CA GLY A 210 -6.31 5.64 21.63
C GLY A 210 -5.18 6.61 21.98
N ALA A 211 -4.03 6.50 21.33
CA ALA A 211 -2.93 7.45 21.47
C ALA A 211 -3.32 8.82 20.89
N ILE A 212 -3.91 8.87 19.69
CA ILE A 212 -4.35 10.12 19.05
C ILE A 212 -5.35 10.89 19.92
N ASP A 213 -6.29 10.19 20.57
CA ASP A 213 -7.26 10.78 21.49
C ASP A 213 -6.62 11.38 22.75
N ARG A 214 -5.40 10.95 23.11
CA ARG A 214 -4.64 11.44 24.28
C ARG A 214 -3.67 12.57 23.95
N VAL A 215 -3.38 12.83 22.67
CA VAL A 215 -2.49 13.94 22.26
C VAL A 215 -3.10 15.26 22.70
N ARG A 216 -2.31 16.06 23.44
CA ARG A 216 -2.77 17.34 24.00
C ARG A 216 -2.89 18.41 22.92
N ASN A 217 -1.93 18.46 22.00
CA ASN A 217 -1.98 19.41 20.89
C ASN A 217 -3.22 19.14 20.03
N GLN A 218 -4.15 20.10 19.97
CA GLN A 218 -5.41 19.93 19.24
C GLN A 218 -5.34 20.33 17.76
N ARG A 219 -4.24 20.95 17.33
CA ARG A 219 -4.03 21.42 15.94
C ARG A 219 -3.56 20.33 14.99
N ILE A 220 -3.15 19.18 15.54
CA ILE A 220 -2.71 18.03 14.75
C ILE A 220 -3.81 17.57 13.79
N ARG A 221 -3.37 17.03 12.66
CA ARG A 221 -4.21 16.33 11.69
C ARG A 221 -3.85 14.86 11.71
N VAL A 222 -4.66 14.04 11.08
CA VAL A 222 -4.43 12.59 10.97
C VAL A 222 -4.40 12.20 9.50
N MET A 223 -3.53 11.26 9.16
CA MET A 223 -3.51 10.61 7.85
C MET A 223 -3.78 9.13 8.04
N ALA A 224 -4.85 8.62 7.43
CA ALA A 224 -5.23 7.22 7.50
C ALA A 224 -5.24 6.59 6.11
N LYS A 225 -4.86 5.32 5.99
CA LYS A 225 -4.95 4.60 4.72
C LYS A 225 -6.42 4.46 4.30
N ALA A 226 -6.66 4.36 2.99
CA ALA A 226 -8.00 4.10 2.44
C ALA A 226 -8.58 2.72 2.83
N GLN A 227 -7.80 1.89 3.52
CA GLN A 227 -8.13 0.55 3.98
C GLN A 227 -7.28 0.21 5.20
N PRO A 228 -7.73 -0.71 6.08
CA PRO A 228 -6.95 -1.08 7.26
C PRO A 228 -5.65 -1.79 6.89
N HIS A 229 -4.68 -1.78 7.80
CA HIS A 229 -3.36 -2.42 7.62
C HIS A 229 -2.64 -1.97 6.34
N ASP A 230 -2.56 -2.82 5.31
CA ASP A 230 -1.82 -2.58 4.06
C ASP A 230 -2.71 -2.58 2.83
N PHE A 231 -2.14 -2.22 1.67
CA PHE A 231 -2.92 -1.87 0.49
C PHE A 231 -3.43 -3.06 -0.35
N PHE A 232 -4.03 -4.06 0.31
CA PHE A 232 -4.60 -5.23 -0.37
C PHE A 232 -5.99 -4.95 -0.93
N LEU A 233 -6.24 -5.32 -2.19
CA LEU A 233 -7.53 -5.10 -2.88
C LEU A 233 -8.73 -5.79 -2.21
N THR A 234 -8.47 -6.76 -1.33
CA THR A 234 -9.50 -7.52 -0.61
C THR A 234 -9.75 -7.00 0.79
N HIS A 235 -9.04 -5.95 1.23
CA HIS A 235 -9.34 -5.27 2.47
C HIS A 235 -10.63 -4.43 2.35
N PRO A 236 -11.43 -4.32 3.43
CA PRO A 236 -12.64 -3.51 3.42
C PRO A 236 -12.31 -2.02 3.57
N ILE A 237 -13.34 -1.19 3.64
CA ILE A 237 -13.24 0.19 4.09
C ILE A 237 -12.75 0.21 5.55
N ASP A 238 -11.83 1.10 5.86
CA ASP A 238 -11.35 1.27 7.24
C ASP A 238 -12.44 1.91 8.12
N VAL A 239 -12.95 1.11 9.06
CA VAL A 239 -14.03 1.49 9.99
C VAL A 239 -13.56 2.39 11.14
N THR A 240 -12.25 2.63 11.28
CA THR A 240 -11.70 3.50 12.32
C THR A 240 -11.75 4.98 11.93
N VAL A 241 -11.73 5.28 10.62
CA VAL A 241 -11.73 6.67 10.10
C VAL A 241 -12.87 7.52 10.66
N PRO A 242 -14.14 7.08 10.69
CA PRO A 242 -15.24 7.88 11.24
C PRO A 242 -15.10 8.20 12.74
N ARG A 243 -14.27 7.44 13.49
CA ARG A 243 -14.09 7.60 14.95
C ARG A 243 -13.03 8.64 15.29
N ILE A 244 -12.19 9.05 14.34
CA ILE A 244 -11.10 10.00 14.56
C ILE A 244 -11.67 11.41 14.74
N LYS A 245 -11.46 11.99 15.93
CA LYS A 245 -11.95 13.33 16.33
C LYS A 245 -11.08 14.49 15.79
N ARG A 246 -10.32 14.23 14.74
CA ARG A 246 -9.36 15.16 14.10
C ARG A 246 -9.65 15.27 12.61
N PRO A 247 -9.19 16.33 11.93
CA PRO A 247 -9.21 16.37 10.47
C PRO A 247 -8.38 15.23 9.87
N VAL A 248 -8.92 14.50 8.90
CA VAL A 248 -8.32 13.29 8.31
C VAL A 248 -8.01 13.45 6.83
N LEU A 249 -6.78 13.14 6.43
CA LEU A 249 -6.39 12.82 5.06
C LEU A 249 -6.45 11.32 4.81
N ILE A 250 -6.99 10.92 3.66
CA ILE A 250 -7.00 9.52 3.25
C ILE A 250 -5.83 9.23 2.30
N GLU A 251 -4.93 8.32 2.68
CA GLU A 251 -3.80 7.85 1.88
C GLU A 251 -4.23 6.73 0.93
N TYR A 252 -3.97 6.90 -0.37
CA TYR A 252 -4.21 5.93 -1.43
C TYR A 252 -2.89 5.44 -2.02
N ASP A 253 -2.74 4.12 -2.14
CA ASP A 253 -1.68 3.52 -2.94
C ASP A 253 -2.13 3.37 -4.40
N THR A 254 -1.97 4.44 -5.17
CA THR A 254 -2.28 4.43 -6.61
C THR A 254 -1.17 3.81 -7.46
N ALA A 255 -0.01 3.53 -6.87
CA ALA A 255 1.10 2.83 -7.51
C ALA A 255 0.94 1.30 -7.42
N GLY A 256 0.34 0.79 -6.34
CA GLY A 256 -0.03 -0.61 -6.18
C GLY A 256 1.13 -1.51 -5.74
N GLU A 257 1.70 -1.21 -4.57
CA GLU A 257 2.77 -1.93 -3.86
C GLU A 257 2.63 -3.46 -3.95
N TYR A 258 1.45 -3.97 -3.58
CA TYR A 258 1.10 -5.39 -3.59
C TYR A 258 0.32 -5.83 -4.85
N ASN A 259 0.08 -4.89 -5.76
CA ASN A 259 -0.87 -5.03 -6.87
C ASN A 259 -0.21 -4.71 -8.23
N GLY A 260 1.08 -5.02 -8.37
CA GLY A 260 1.82 -4.98 -9.62
C GLY A 260 2.62 -3.70 -9.89
N GLN A 261 2.60 -2.71 -9.01
CA GLN A 261 3.47 -1.52 -9.00
C GLN A 261 3.51 -0.72 -10.31
N GLY A 262 2.41 -0.69 -11.06
CA GLY A 262 2.36 -0.10 -12.41
C GLY A 262 3.20 -0.79 -13.49
N LYS A 263 3.85 -1.92 -13.17
CA LYS A 263 4.68 -2.73 -14.09
C LYS A 263 3.83 -3.67 -14.92
N ILE A 264 2.74 -4.17 -14.34
CA ILE A 264 1.69 -4.98 -14.95
C ILE A 264 0.32 -4.28 -14.75
N ALA A 265 -0.76 -4.91 -15.23
CA ALA A 265 -2.14 -4.45 -15.08
C ALA A 265 -2.45 -3.90 -13.68
N ASN A 266 -2.77 -2.60 -13.61
CA ASN A 266 -2.86 -1.80 -12.41
C ASN A 266 -3.75 -0.58 -12.70
N ALA A 267 -5.03 -0.88 -12.89
CA ALA A 267 -6.06 0.12 -13.16
C ALA A 267 -7.26 -0.19 -12.26
N PHE A 268 -7.22 0.31 -11.04
CA PHE A 268 -8.14 0.00 -9.95
C PHE A 268 -9.15 1.15 -9.74
N VAL A 269 -9.85 1.52 -10.82
CA VAL A 269 -10.77 2.68 -10.79
C VAL A 269 -11.82 2.54 -9.70
N ALA A 270 -12.47 1.37 -9.59
CA ALA A 270 -13.50 1.16 -8.58
C ALA A 270 -12.93 1.29 -7.17
N GLU A 271 -11.79 0.64 -6.91
CA GLU A 271 -11.09 0.67 -5.62
C GLU A 271 -10.84 2.11 -5.14
N HIS A 272 -10.29 2.96 -6.00
CA HIS A 272 -9.98 4.34 -5.62
C HIS A 272 -11.20 5.26 -5.65
N ALA A 273 -12.04 5.17 -6.68
CA ALA A 273 -13.17 6.06 -6.88
C ALA A 273 -14.31 5.83 -5.88
N ASP A 274 -14.62 4.56 -5.57
CA ASP A 274 -15.69 4.22 -4.64
C ASP A 274 -15.30 4.53 -3.20
N ARG A 275 -14.05 4.26 -2.80
CA ARG A 275 -13.52 4.70 -1.50
C ARG A 275 -13.51 6.21 -1.37
N LEU A 276 -13.07 6.95 -2.39
CA LEU A 276 -13.15 8.42 -2.35
C LEU A 276 -14.59 8.90 -2.18
N ARG A 277 -15.54 8.30 -2.90
CA ARG A 277 -16.96 8.62 -2.77
C ARG A 277 -17.52 8.29 -1.39
N HIS A 278 -17.01 7.26 -0.73
CA HIS A 278 -17.34 6.93 0.65
C HIS A 278 -16.75 7.97 1.61
N TYR A 279 -15.42 8.11 1.63
CA TYR A 279 -14.72 8.93 2.62
C TYR A 279 -15.08 10.41 2.56
N ARG A 280 -15.33 10.97 1.38
CA ARG A 280 -15.74 12.39 1.26
C ARG A 280 -17.09 12.71 1.93
N LYS A 281 -17.88 11.70 2.31
CA LYS A 281 -19.14 11.88 3.04
C LYS A 281 -18.91 12.03 4.54
N LEU A 282 -17.73 11.66 5.05
CA LEU A 282 -17.40 11.75 6.46
C LEU A 282 -17.02 13.19 6.83
N PRO A 283 -17.58 13.76 7.91
CA PRO A 283 -17.40 15.18 8.23
C PRO A 283 -15.97 15.53 8.66
N ASN A 284 -15.20 14.55 9.14
CA ASN A 284 -13.82 14.72 9.57
C ASN A 284 -12.80 14.59 8.42
N VAL A 285 -13.19 14.04 7.26
CA VAL A 285 -12.28 13.86 6.12
C VAL A 285 -12.13 15.18 5.35
N ILE A 286 -10.90 15.65 5.21
CA ILE A 286 -10.57 16.95 4.58
C ILE A 286 -9.95 16.82 3.19
N GLY A 287 -9.58 15.61 2.77
CA GLY A 287 -8.93 15.38 1.50
C GLY A 287 -8.31 14.00 1.37
N TYR A 288 -7.40 13.87 0.41
CA TYR A 288 -6.63 12.65 0.17
C TYR A 288 -5.18 12.97 -0.16
N VAL A 289 -4.33 11.95 -0.05
CA VAL A 289 -3.01 11.90 -0.68
C VAL A 289 -2.88 10.60 -1.48
N ALA A 290 -2.20 10.63 -2.62
CA ALA A 290 -2.03 9.45 -3.48
C ALA A 290 -0.56 9.24 -3.85
N ARG A 291 -0.05 8.01 -3.69
CA ARG A 291 1.33 7.65 -4.05
C ARG A 291 1.52 7.66 -5.57
N THR A 292 2.46 8.46 -6.06
CA THR A 292 2.71 8.61 -7.51
C THR A 292 3.76 7.65 -8.07
N ASP A 293 4.44 6.94 -7.19
CA ASP A 293 5.54 6.01 -7.46
C ASP A 293 5.72 5.05 -6.26
N ARG A 294 6.74 4.18 -6.35
CA ARG A 294 7.29 3.41 -5.24
C ARG A 294 8.78 3.72 -5.10
N TYR A 295 9.64 3.03 -5.84
CA TYR A 295 11.10 3.27 -5.86
C TYR A 295 11.61 3.24 -7.30
N ASP A 296 12.82 3.74 -7.53
CA ASP A 296 13.43 3.90 -8.86
C ASP A 296 12.45 4.57 -9.86
N GLU A 297 12.42 4.12 -11.11
CA GLU A 297 11.60 4.65 -12.21
C GLU A 297 10.16 4.08 -12.23
N SER A 298 9.56 3.79 -11.06
CA SER A 298 8.20 3.22 -10.95
C SER A 298 7.05 4.23 -11.02
N ARG A 299 7.35 5.48 -11.41
CA ARG A 299 6.37 6.56 -11.55
C ARG A 299 5.19 6.17 -12.43
N ILE A 300 3.98 6.48 -11.96
CA ILE A 300 2.74 6.15 -12.68
C ILE A 300 2.24 7.27 -13.59
N VAL A 301 2.64 8.52 -13.36
CA VAL A 301 2.32 9.64 -14.25
C VAL A 301 2.83 9.33 -15.67
N ASN A 302 2.04 9.70 -16.68
CA ASN A 302 2.30 9.43 -18.08
C ASN A 302 2.35 7.94 -18.50
N THR A 303 1.96 7.02 -17.61
CA THR A 303 1.82 5.58 -17.88
C THR A 303 0.34 5.15 -17.93
N PRO A 304 0.00 3.90 -18.31
CA PRO A 304 -1.38 3.40 -18.22
C PRO A 304 -1.95 3.44 -16.79
N THR A 305 -1.08 3.30 -15.79
CA THR A 305 -1.42 3.31 -14.35
C THR A 305 -1.83 4.69 -13.84
N GLU A 306 -1.55 5.78 -14.58
CA GLU A 306 -2.01 7.14 -14.27
C GLU A 306 -3.55 7.21 -14.11
N ILE A 307 -4.28 6.26 -14.69
CA ILE A 307 -5.73 6.13 -14.53
C ILE A 307 -6.16 6.11 -13.06
N ASN A 308 -5.34 5.59 -12.14
CA ASN A 308 -5.65 5.58 -10.71
C ASN A 308 -5.70 6.99 -10.12
N LEU A 309 -4.77 7.87 -10.51
CA LEU A 309 -4.79 9.31 -10.17
C LEU A 309 -5.97 10.02 -10.82
N PHE A 310 -6.24 9.68 -12.09
CA PHE A 310 -7.38 10.20 -12.84
C PHE A 310 -8.72 9.79 -12.22
N ALA A 311 -8.81 8.58 -11.66
CA ALA A 311 -9.99 8.09 -10.97
C ALA A 311 -10.32 8.96 -9.75
N LEU A 312 -9.33 9.29 -8.91
CA LEU A 312 -9.54 10.20 -7.77
C LEU A 312 -10.04 11.58 -8.22
N LYS A 313 -9.40 12.16 -9.24
CA LYS A 313 -9.83 13.45 -9.81
C LYS A 313 -11.27 13.40 -10.31
N ARG A 314 -11.60 12.44 -11.17
CA ARG A 314 -12.89 12.39 -11.85
C ARG A 314 -14.02 11.91 -10.95
N ALA A 315 -13.75 11.05 -9.98
CA ALA A 315 -14.71 10.66 -8.96
C ALA A 315 -15.08 11.85 -8.06
N SER A 316 -14.12 12.73 -7.73
CA SER A 316 -14.40 13.99 -7.02
C SER A 316 -15.34 14.91 -7.82
N GLU A 317 -15.27 14.83 -9.15
CA GLU A 317 -16.09 15.57 -10.12
C GLU A 317 -17.38 14.82 -10.52
N GLY A 318 -17.72 13.72 -9.83
CA GLY A 318 -18.99 12.99 -9.99
C GLY A 318 -19.04 11.95 -11.12
N ALA A 319 -17.90 11.61 -11.75
CA ALA A 319 -17.88 10.61 -12.81
C ALA A 319 -18.09 9.17 -12.27
N SER A 320 -18.83 8.34 -13.03
CA SER A 320 -18.95 6.90 -12.77
C SER A 320 -17.69 6.13 -13.17
N ASN A 321 -17.50 4.93 -12.63
CA ASN A 321 -16.32 4.09 -12.93
C ASN A 321 -16.17 3.81 -14.44
N SER A 322 -17.25 3.45 -15.13
CA SER A 322 -17.23 3.20 -16.57
C SER A 322 -16.82 4.45 -17.37
N ARG A 323 -17.33 5.61 -16.96
CA ARG A 323 -16.98 6.90 -17.57
C ARG A 323 -15.52 7.25 -17.34
N ILE A 324 -14.96 6.96 -16.17
CA ILE A 324 -13.55 7.19 -15.86
C ILE A 324 -12.63 6.38 -16.79
N TYR A 325 -12.88 5.08 -16.95
CA TYR A 325 -12.11 4.24 -17.88
C TYR A 325 -12.15 4.77 -19.31
N PHE A 326 -13.34 5.09 -19.80
CA PHE A 326 -13.50 5.59 -21.17
C PHE A 326 -12.85 6.97 -21.37
N GLU A 327 -13.09 7.93 -20.47
CA GLU A 327 -12.52 9.28 -20.56
C GLU A 327 -10.99 9.25 -20.47
N PHE A 328 -10.41 8.44 -19.58
CA PHE A 328 -8.96 8.28 -19.52
C PHE A 328 -8.41 7.76 -20.84
N ALA A 329 -8.99 6.66 -21.33
CA ALA A 329 -8.54 6.03 -22.57
C ALA A 329 -8.68 6.96 -23.78
N ALA A 330 -9.81 7.67 -23.90
CA ALA A 330 -10.04 8.63 -24.98
C ALA A 330 -9.07 9.81 -24.94
N ARG A 331 -8.76 10.33 -23.75
CA ARG A 331 -7.83 11.46 -23.58
C ARG A 331 -6.38 11.08 -23.85
N LYS A 332 -5.95 9.90 -23.39
CA LYS A 332 -4.55 9.46 -23.50
C LYS A 332 -4.24 8.82 -24.85
N TYR A 333 -5.18 8.04 -25.39
CA TYR A 333 -4.96 7.14 -26.53
C TYR A 333 -5.87 7.43 -27.74
N GLY A 334 -6.75 8.42 -27.65
CA GLY A 334 -7.65 8.83 -28.74
C GLY A 334 -8.98 8.07 -28.76
N LEU A 335 -10.02 8.74 -29.27
CA LEU A 335 -11.39 8.20 -29.32
C LEU A 335 -11.51 6.85 -30.06
N PRO A 336 -10.83 6.61 -31.21
CA PRO A 336 -10.95 5.32 -31.91
C PRO A 336 -10.40 4.12 -31.12
N ALA A 337 -9.36 4.32 -30.31
CA ALA A 337 -8.77 3.27 -29.49
C ALA A 337 -9.48 3.09 -28.14
N ALA A 338 -10.18 4.13 -27.67
CA ALA A 338 -10.71 4.23 -26.31
C ALA A 338 -11.57 3.02 -25.87
N PRO A 339 -12.53 2.50 -26.67
CA PRO A 339 -13.36 1.37 -26.22
C PRO A 339 -12.54 0.10 -25.91
N HIS A 340 -11.51 -0.18 -26.70
CA HIS A 340 -10.66 -1.35 -26.51
C HIS A 340 -9.67 -1.16 -25.35
N VAL A 341 -9.04 0.02 -25.26
CA VAL A 341 -8.09 0.30 -24.17
C VAL A 341 -8.80 0.40 -22.82
N ALA A 342 -9.96 1.08 -22.76
CA ALA A 342 -10.77 1.14 -21.54
C ALA A 342 -11.18 -0.25 -21.06
N ARG A 343 -11.58 -1.13 -21.98
CA ARG A 343 -11.91 -2.52 -21.66
C ARG A 343 -10.69 -3.33 -21.19
N ALA A 344 -9.52 -3.13 -21.81
CA ALA A 344 -8.29 -3.80 -21.41
C ALA A 344 -7.86 -3.41 -19.98
N LEU A 345 -7.96 -2.12 -19.64
CA LEU A 345 -7.68 -1.58 -18.31
C LEU A 345 -8.73 -2.03 -17.28
N ALA A 346 -10.01 -2.09 -17.66
CA ALA A 346 -11.08 -2.49 -16.74
C ALA A 346 -10.97 -3.95 -16.23
N ARG A 347 -10.19 -4.81 -16.93
CA ARG A 347 -9.90 -6.17 -16.46
C ARG A 347 -8.82 -6.24 -15.37
N SER A 348 -8.11 -5.15 -15.08
CA SER A 348 -6.97 -5.15 -14.15
C SER A 348 -7.30 -5.69 -12.75
N PRO A 349 -8.40 -5.29 -12.07
CA PRO A 349 -8.72 -5.83 -10.74
C PRO A 349 -8.81 -7.36 -10.76
N GLU A 350 -9.53 -7.91 -11.73
CA GLU A 350 -9.80 -9.34 -11.85
C GLU A 350 -8.56 -10.13 -12.28
N ILE A 351 -7.73 -9.58 -13.18
CA ILE A 351 -6.41 -10.16 -13.53
C ILE A 351 -5.55 -10.25 -12.27
N ILE A 352 -5.46 -9.18 -11.48
CA ILE A 352 -4.56 -9.10 -10.33
C ILE A 352 -5.03 -10.00 -9.19
N THR A 353 -6.32 -9.99 -8.85
CA THR A 353 -6.86 -10.90 -7.83
C THR A 353 -6.81 -12.36 -8.26
N SER A 354 -6.76 -12.65 -9.57
CA SER A 354 -6.58 -14.02 -10.07
C SER A 354 -5.10 -14.41 -10.25
N THR A 355 -4.16 -13.49 -10.04
CA THR A 355 -2.72 -13.71 -10.28
C THR A 355 -1.92 -13.63 -8.99
N LEU A 356 -1.97 -12.49 -8.32
CA LEU A 356 -1.19 -12.19 -7.11
C LEU A 356 -1.91 -12.61 -5.81
N TYR A 357 -3.21 -12.89 -5.90
CA TYR A 357 -4.02 -13.43 -4.82
C TYR A 357 -4.42 -14.86 -5.16
N THR A 358 -4.72 -15.65 -4.14
CA THR A 358 -5.15 -17.03 -4.26
C THR A 358 -6.36 -17.22 -3.35
N LEU A 359 -7.51 -17.52 -3.95
CA LEU A 359 -8.80 -17.67 -3.30
C LEU A 359 -9.18 -16.47 -2.41
N GLY A 360 -8.88 -15.26 -2.90
CA GLY A 360 -9.14 -13.99 -2.22
C GLY A 360 -8.11 -13.56 -1.18
N SER A 361 -7.13 -14.40 -0.81
CA SER A 361 -6.01 -13.97 0.06
C SER A 361 -4.82 -13.51 -0.78
N ASN A 362 -4.13 -12.45 -0.36
CA ASN A 362 -2.86 -12.09 -0.98
C ASN A 362 -1.86 -13.24 -0.82
N SER A 363 -1.15 -13.57 -1.90
CA SER A 363 -0.22 -14.69 -1.95
C SER A 363 1.13 -14.31 -2.58
N ALA A 364 1.40 -13.00 -2.66
CA ALA A 364 2.57 -12.42 -3.30
C ALA A 364 3.26 -11.47 -2.32
N ASN A 365 4.59 -11.44 -2.35
CA ASN A 365 5.39 -10.60 -1.47
C ASN A 365 5.69 -9.26 -2.17
N HIS A 366 4.90 -8.21 -1.89
CA HIS A 366 5.02 -6.92 -2.60
C HIS A 366 5.00 -7.11 -4.13
N SER A 367 4.00 -7.85 -4.62
CA SER A 367 3.84 -8.29 -6.02
C SER A 367 4.80 -9.38 -6.50
N ARG A 368 5.84 -9.75 -5.75
CA ARG A 368 6.79 -10.82 -6.09
C ARG A 368 6.14 -12.20 -5.93
N LEU A 369 6.55 -13.13 -6.78
CA LEU A 369 6.24 -14.55 -6.63
C LEU A 369 6.89 -15.09 -5.35
N ASP A 370 6.12 -15.52 -4.34
CA ASP A 370 6.71 -16.05 -3.09
C ASP A 370 5.72 -16.87 -2.22
N TYR A 371 5.26 -18.03 -2.71
CA TYR A 371 4.25 -18.83 -2.02
C TYR A 371 4.68 -19.52 -0.71
N ASP A 372 5.87 -20.13 -0.58
CA ASP A 372 6.27 -20.86 0.63
C ASP A 372 7.13 -20.04 1.61
N PRO A 373 8.20 -19.34 1.17
CA PRO A 373 9.04 -18.56 2.08
C PRO A 373 8.33 -17.41 2.81
N TYR A 374 7.31 -16.80 2.21
CA TYR A 374 6.67 -15.60 2.77
C TYR A 374 5.42 -15.92 3.61
N CYS A 375 5.63 -16.26 4.88
CA CYS A 375 4.53 -16.63 5.78
C CYS A 375 3.49 -15.51 6.00
N SER A 376 3.88 -14.25 5.83
CA SER A 376 2.97 -13.10 5.97
C SER A 376 1.70 -13.23 5.13
N SER A 377 1.75 -13.84 3.94
CA SER A 377 0.56 -14.13 3.11
C SER A 377 -0.53 -14.93 3.84
N TYR A 378 -0.16 -15.72 4.84
CA TYR A 378 -1.03 -16.68 5.51
C TYR A 378 -1.44 -16.31 6.93
N HIS A 379 -0.83 -15.26 7.51
CA HIS A 379 -1.18 -14.78 8.84
C HIS A 379 -1.32 -13.26 8.92
N ARG A 380 -0.32 -12.52 8.44
CA ARG A 380 -0.24 -11.05 8.59
C ARG A 380 -1.08 -10.32 7.54
N SER A 381 -1.09 -10.79 6.30
CA SER A 381 -1.74 -10.12 5.18
C SER A 381 -3.14 -10.65 4.90
N VAL A 382 -3.70 -11.46 5.79
CA VAL A 382 -5.01 -12.08 5.63
C VAL A 382 -6.12 -11.06 5.93
N SER A 383 -6.91 -10.73 4.90
CA SER A 383 -8.02 -9.77 4.98
C SER A 383 -9.10 -10.15 5.98
N GLY A 384 -9.23 -11.45 6.30
CA GLY A 384 -10.14 -11.96 7.33
C GLY A 384 -9.86 -11.43 8.75
N LYS A 385 -8.77 -10.70 9.00
CA LYS A 385 -8.58 -9.94 10.25
C LYS A 385 -9.50 -8.73 10.38
N TRP A 386 -10.01 -8.23 9.24
CA TRP A 386 -10.69 -6.94 9.13
C TRP A 386 -12.14 -7.07 8.67
N VAL A 387 -12.61 -8.29 8.39
CA VAL A 387 -13.94 -8.59 7.86
C VAL A 387 -14.64 -9.55 8.81
N ASP A 388 -15.91 -9.26 9.14
CA ASP A 388 -16.76 -10.10 10.00
C ASP A 388 -18.15 -10.30 9.36
N PRO A 389 -18.59 -11.55 9.07
CA PRO A 389 -17.79 -12.78 9.15
C PRO A 389 -16.61 -12.76 8.17
N PRO A 390 -15.47 -13.43 8.47
CA PRO A 390 -14.25 -13.34 7.69
C PRO A 390 -14.33 -14.20 6.41
N GLU A 391 -15.17 -13.80 5.49
CA GLU A 391 -15.49 -14.52 4.25
C GLU A 391 -15.20 -13.70 2.99
N THR A 392 -14.97 -14.41 1.89
CA THR A 392 -14.86 -13.85 0.54
C THR A 392 -15.57 -14.74 -0.47
N PHE A 393 -15.98 -14.16 -1.60
CA PHE A 393 -16.59 -14.90 -2.71
C PHE A 393 -15.69 -14.85 -3.93
N VAL A 394 -15.11 -15.99 -4.30
CA VAL A 394 -14.24 -16.13 -5.47
C VAL A 394 -15.11 -16.51 -6.66
N ARG A 395 -15.06 -15.68 -7.72
CA ARG A 395 -15.91 -15.80 -8.92
C ARG A 395 -15.24 -16.67 -10.01
N HIS A 396 -15.69 -16.50 -11.26
CA HIS A 396 -14.97 -16.88 -12.50
C HIS A 396 -14.63 -18.36 -12.64
N GLY A 397 -15.59 -19.21 -12.30
CA GLY A 397 -15.48 -20.66 -12.42
C GLY A 397 -15.27 -21.36 -11.09
N VAL A 398 -14.66 -20.69 -10.11
CA VAL A 398 -14.62 -21.19 -8.72
C VAL A 398 -16.00 -21.02 -8.08
N ASN A 399 -16.59 -19.81 -8.20
CA ASN A 399 -17.95 -19.47 -7.78
C ASN A 399 -18.32 -19.99 -6.37
N LYS A 400 -17.39 -19.87 -5.44
CA LYS A 400 -17.49 -20.44 -4.09
C LYS A 400 -17.19 -19.37 -3.04
N ARG A 401 -17.91 -19.46 -1.93
CA ARG A 401 -17.65 -18.69 -0.71
C ARG A 401 -16.59 -19.42 0.10
N PHE A 402 -15.58 -18.68 0.55
CA PHE A 402 -14.52 -19.19 1.40
C PHE A 402 -14.41 -18.35 2.65
N HIS A 403 -14.22 -19.00 3.79
CA HIS A 403 -13.77 -18.39 5.01
C HIS A 403 -12.25 -18.21 4.96
N TYR A 404 -11.75 -17.00 5.18
CA TYR A 404 -10.33 -16.65 5.05
C TYR A 404 -9.42 -17.55 5.90
N TRP A 405 -9.85 -17.91 7.10
CA TRP A 405 -9.07 -18.77 7.99
C TRP A 405 -9.27 -20.26 7.73
N ILE A 406 -10.50 -20.76 7.93
CA ILE A 406 -10.84 -22.18 7.83
C ILE A 406 -10.56 -22.75 6.44
N ASP A 407 -10.97 -22.04 5.39
CA ASP A 407 -10.85 -22.57 4.05
C ASP A 407 -9.53 -22.15 3.40
N VAL A 408 -9.17 -20.87 3.44
CA VAL A 408 -8.03 -20.36 2.67
C VAL A 408 -6.71 -20.56 3.42
N ALA A 409 -6.48 -19.87 4.54
CA ALA A 409 -5.21 -19.92 5.26
C ALA A 409 -4.90 -21.35 5.75
N ASN A 410 -5.90 -22.08 6.26
CA ASN A 410 -5.67 -23.42 6.79
C ASN A 410 -5.27 -24.43 5.69
N HIS A 411 -5.74 -24.30 4.45
CA HIS A 411 -5.38 -25.23 3.38
C HIS A 411 -4.12 -24.80 2.62
N LEU A 412 -3.97 -23.48 2.36
CA LEU A 412 -2.87 -22.97 1.55
C LEU A 412 -1.57 -22.79 2.33
N ALA A 413 -1.63 -22.47 3.62
CA ALA A 413 -0.43 -22.16 4.40
C ALA A 413 0.51 -23.38 4.53
N PRO A 414 1.84 -23.19 4.36
CA PRO A 414 2.85 -24.13 4.83
C PRO A 414 2.69 -24.49 6.30
N PRO A 415 3.00 -25.74 6.71
CA PRO A 415 2.89 -26.14 8.12
C PRO A 415 3.66 -25.20 9.06
N HIS A 416 4.87 -24.78 8.67
CA HIS A 416 5.71 -23.90 9.47
C HIS A 416 5.12 -22.49 9.64
N CYS A 417 4.39 -21.97 8.65
CA CYS A 417 3.74 -20.67 8.75
C CYS A 417 2.54 -20.68 9.71
N LYS A 418 1.91 -21.84 9.95
CA LYS A 418 0.81 -22.00 10.92
C LYS A 418 1.30 -22.03 12.36
N THR A 419 2.59 -22.29 12.57
CA THR A 419 3.25 -22.28 13.87
C THR A 419 4.10 -21.03 14.09
N ASP A 420 4.14 -20.12 13.11
CA ASP A 420 4.87 -18.86 13.23
C ASP A 420 4.29 -18.00 14.37
N GLY A 421 5.18 -17.48 15.23
CA GLY A 421 4.79 -16.67 16.39
C GLY A 421 4.00 -15.40 16.03
N VAL A 422 4.14 -14.90 14.80
CA VAL A 422 3.36 -13.78 14.26
C VAL A 422 1.87 -14.11 14.27
N LEU A 423 1.47 -15.33 13.89
CA LEU A 423 0.06 -15.71 13.87
C LEU A 423 -0.54 -15.68 15.28
N ARG A 424 0.17 -16.24 16.27
CA ARG A 424 -0.25 -16.19 17.68
C ARG A 424 -0.39 -14.75 18.19
N ARG A 425 0.57 -13.90 17.83
CA ARG A 425 0.61 -12.50 18.28
C ARG A 425 -0.47 -11.62 17.65
N GLU A 426 -0.71 -11.76 16.36
CA GLU A 426 -1.57 -10.84 15.59
C GLU A 426 -3.00 -11.37 15.40
N ALA A 427 -3.20 -12.69 15.46
CA ALA A 427 -4.50 -13.33 15.27
C ALA A 427 -4.66 -14.61 16.12
N GLY A 428 -4.20 -14.60 17.38
CA GLY A 428 -4.26 -15.76 18.29
C GLY A 428 -5.65 -16.38 18.44
N TYR A 429 -6.71 -15.58 18.35
CA TYR A 429 -8.10 -16.04 18.38
C TYR A 429 -8.43 -17.07 17.28
N VAL A 430 -7.73 -17.04 16.15
CA VAL A 430 -7.89 -17.99 15.05
C VAL A 430 -7.43 -19.39 15.48
N LEU A 431 -6.33 -19.45 16.24
CA LEU A 431 -5.81 -20.68 16.82
C LEU A 431 -6.72 -21.18 17.95
N ASP A 432 -7.18 -20.26 18.80
CA ASP A 432 -8.04 -20.61 19.95
C ASP A 432 -9.39 -21.16 19.52
N ARG A 433 -9.90 -20.73 18.35
CA ARG A 433 -11.12 -21.26 17.72
C ARG A 433 -10.90 -22.53 16.88
N GLY A 434 -9.65 -22.99 16.73
CA GLY A 434 -9.32 -24.14 15.89
C GLY A 434 -9.54 -23.91 14.38
N TRP A 435 -9.61 -22.64 13.94
CA TRP A 435 -9.83 -22.32 12.52
C TRP A 435 -8.60 -22.58 11.66
N VAL A 436 -7.40 -22.52 12.25
CA VAL A 436 -6.14 -22.93 11.63
C VAL A 436 -5.48 -23.96 12.52
N THR A 437 -5.14 -25.11 11.95
CA THR A 437 -4.54 -26.24 12.68
C THR A 437 -3.16 -26.57 12.11
N PRO A 438 -2.18 -26.97 12.94
CA PRO A 438 -0.86 -27.38 12.46
C PRO A 438 -0.92 -28.48 11.40
N GLY A 439 0.09 -28.54 10.55
CA GLY A 439 0.21 -29.56 9.50
C GLY A 439 -0.21 -29.09 8.11
N ASN A 440 0.00 -29.97 7.13
CA ASN A 440 -0.30 -29.73 5.73
C ASN A 440 -1.72 -30.19 5.42
N LEU A 441 -2.60 -29.27 5.01
CA LEU A 441 -3.98 -29.59 4.65
C LEU A 441 -4.31 -29.30 3.19
N MET A 442 -3.29 -29.11 2.34
CA MET A 442 -3.52 -28.92 0.92
C MET A 442 -4.14 -30.19 0.32
N THR A 443 -5.23 -30.05 -0.45
CA THR A 443 -5.95 -31.17 -1.10
C THR A 443 -6.14 -30.92 -2.59
N GLN A 444 -6.53 -31.97 -3.32
CA GLN A 444 -6.83 -31.87 -4.76
C GLN A 444 -7.94 -30.85 -5.05
N GLU A 445 -8.98 -30.78 -4.22
CA GLU A 445 -10.08 -29.80 -4.38
C GLU A 445 -9.55 -28.35 -4.39
N TYR A 446 -8.66 -28.02 -3.45
CA TYR A 446 -8.07 -26.67 -3.39
C TYR A 446 -7.11 -26.39 -4.56
N LEU A 447 -6.40 -27.42 -5.05
CA LEU A 447 -5.56 -27.29 -6.23
C LEU A 447 -6.43 -27.00 -7.46
N ASP A 448 -7.59 -27.64 -7.59
CA ASP A 448 -8.51 -27.43 -8.69
C ASP A 448 -9.11 -26.02 -8.65
N HIS A 449 -9.57 -25.54 -7.49
CA HIS A 449 -10.04 -24.15 -7.34
C HIS A 449 -8.97 -23.13 -7.74
N LEU A 450 -7.73 -23.33 -7.27
CA LEU A 450 -6.61 -22.46 -7.61
C LEU A 450 -6.34 -22.49 -9.11
N ASN A 451 -6.29 -23.67 -9.73
CA ASN A 451 -6.02 -23.79 -11.16
C ASN A 451 -7.10 -23.08 -11.99
N ILE A 452 -8.38 -23.18 -11.59
CA ILE A 452 -9.48 -22.46 -12.24
C ILE A 452 -9.25 -20.94 -12.15
N GLU A 453 -8.98 -20.42 -10.94
CA GLU A 453 -8.74 -18.99 -10.72
C GLU A 453 -7.53 -18.48 -11.52
N LYS A 454 -6.37 -19.16 -11.42
CA LYS A 454 -5.16 -18.73 -12.11
C LYS A 454 -5.31 -18.78 -13.64
N ASN A 455 -5.98 -19.81 -14.18
CA ASN A 455 -6.26 -19.91 -15.61
C ASN A 455 -7.14 -18.75 -16.09
N HIS A 456 -8.12 -18.36 -15.29
CA HIS A 456 -8.97 -17.21 -15.58
C HIS A 456 -8.15 -15.91 -15.65
N GLY A 457 -7.23 -15.68 -14.71
CA GLY A 457 -6.30 -14.55 -14.74
C GLY A 457 -5.47 -14.48 -16.02
N VAL A 458 -4.89 -15.62 -16.45
CA VAL A 458 -4.14 -15.72 -17.71
C VAL A 458 -5.01 -15.39 -18.93
N ASN A 459 -6.24 -15.91 -18.96
CA ASN A 459 -7.18 -15.68 -20.07
C ASN A 459 -7.54 -14.19 -20.22
N LEU A 460 -7.79 -13.51 -19.10
CA LEU A 460 -8.07 -12.08 -19.10
C LEU A 460 -6.84 -11.24 -19.48
N ALA A 461 -5.66 -11.59 -18.98
CA ALA A 461 -4.42 -10.91 -19.37
C ALA A 461 -4.20 -10.98 -20.89
N LYS A 462 -4.36 -12.18 -21.47
CA LYS A 462 -4.29 -12.39 -22.93
C LYS A 462 -5.38 -11.61 -23.67
N ALA A 463 -6.60 -11.54 -23.13
CA ALA A 463 -7.69 -10.76 -23.72
C ALA A 463 -7.39 -9.25 -23.73
N SER A 464 -6.79 -8.71 -22.67
CA SER A 464 -6.36 -7.31 -22.61
C SER A 464 -5.24 -7.00 -23.60
N LEU A 465 -4.25 -7.88 -23.75
CA LEU A 465 -3.21 -7.73 -24.78
C LEU A 465 -3.81 -7.71 -26.19
N ARG A 466 -4.70 -8.67 -26.51
CA ARG A 466 -5.40 -8.70 -27.82
C ARG A 466 -6.20 -7.43 -28.10
N ASP A 467 -6.83 -6.86 -27.07
CA ASP A 467 -7.57 -5.60 -27.22
C ASP A 467 -6.66 -4.43 -27.60
N VAL A 468 -5.45 -4.37 -27.04
CA VAL A 468 -4.43 -3.37 -27.41
C VAL A 468 -3.90 -3.60 -28.82
N GLU A 469 -3.58 -4.85 -29.19
CA GLU A 469 -3.08 -5.19 -30.52
C GLU A 469 -4.07 -4.83 -31.63
N ARG A 470 -5.37 -5.03 -31.38
CA ARG A 470 -6.44 -4.73 -32.34
C ARG A 470 -6.54 -3.25 -32.72
N VAL A 471 -6.11 -2.36 -31.82
CA VAL A 471 -6.15 -0.91 -32.03
C VAL A 471 -4.80 -0.30 -32.36
N ARG A 472 -3.77 -1.11 -32.65
CA ARG A 472 -2.42 -0.64 -33.01
C ARG A 472 -2.44 0.50 -34.03
N LYS A 473 -3.24 0.37 -35.09
CA LYS A 473 -3.32 1.37 -36.18
C LYS A 473 -3.88 2.73 -35.75
N PHE A 474 -4.51 2.81 -34.58
CA PHE A 474 -5.10 4.03 -34.03
C PHE A 474 -4.25 4.67 -32.93
N LEU A 475 -3.17 4.00 -32.51
CA LEU A 475 -2.31 4.45 -31.43
C LEU A 475 -1.05 5.11 -31.99
N ARG A 476 -0.54 6.12 -31.27
CA ARG A 476 0.82 6.63 -31.52
C ARG A 476 1.84 5.53 -31.22
N PRO A 477 2.99 5.48 -31.92
CA PRO A 477 3.98 4.41 -31.73
C PRO A 477 4.39 4.20 -30.27
N ASN A 478 4.69 5.29 -29.54
CA ASN A 478 5.11 5.20 -28.13
C ASN A 478 3.99 4.72 -27.22
N ASP A 479 2.74 5.17 -27.45
CA ASP A 479 1.58 4.71 -26.66
C ASP A 479 1.32 3.22 -26.88
N TYR A 480 1.41 2.75 -28.13
CA TYR A 480 1.27 1.34 -28.45
C TYR A 480 2.37 0.51 -27.79
N THR A 481 3.63 0.93 -27.91
CA THR A 481 4.76 0.23 -27.27
C THR A 481 4.55 0.15 -25.75
N GLN A 482 4.19 1.26 -25.10
CA GLN A 482 3.95 1.28 -23.66
C GLN A 482 2.80 0.34 -23.24
N LEU A 483 1.65 0.41 -23.91
CA LEU A 483 0.50 -0.45 -23.62
C LEU A 483 0.79 -1.93 -23.90
N LYS A 484 1.45 -2.22 -25.03
CA LYS A 484 1.84 -3.58 -25.40
C LYS A 484 2.77 -4.16 -24.34
N SER A 485 3.84 -3.46 -23.98
CA SER A 485 4.78 -3.96 -22.97
C SER A 485 4.13 -4.14 -21.60
N TYR A 486 3.23 -3.24 -21.21
CA TYR A 486 2.46 -3.34 -19.98
C TYR A 486 1.61 -4.63 -19.92
N PHE A 487 0.86 -4.94 -20.98
CA PHE A 487 0.02 -6.15 -21.01
C PHE A 487 0.80 -7.42 -21.35
N GLU A 488 1.91 -7.36 -22.08
CA GLU A 488 2.81 -8.51 -22.27
C GLU A 488 3.42 -8.97 -20.95
N ARG A 489 3.95 -8.03 -20.14
CA ARG A 489 4.43 -8.36 -18.79
C ARG A 489 3.32 -8.91 -17.91
N THR A 490 2.11 -8.37 -18.04
CA THR A 490 0.92 -8.90 -17.34
C THR A 490 0.66 -10.36 -17.70
N VAL A 491 0.71 -10.72 -19.00
CA VAL A 491 0.53 -12.10 -19.45
C VAL A 491 1.64 -13.00 -18.90
N LEU A 492 2.90 -12.58 -19.02
CA LEU A 492 4.05 -13.34 -18.54
C LEU A 492 3.98 -13.59 -17.02
N THR A 493 3.65 -12.56 -16.22
CA THR A 493 3.45 -12.72 -14.77
C THR A 493 2.32 -13.69 -14.46
N ALA A 494 1.16 -13.55 -15.14
CA ALA A 494 0.02 -14.43 -14.92
C ALA A 494 0.35 -15.90 -15.26
N GLU A 495 1.03 -16.13 -16.39
CA GLU A 495 1.50 -17.46 -16.80
C GLU A 495 2.48 -18.05 -15.79
N LEU A 496 3.47 -17.26 -15.34
CA LEU A 496 4.48 -17.71 -14.38
C LEU A 496 3.86 -18.06 -13.02
N HIS A 497 3.02 -17.18 -12.47
CA HIS A 497 2.32 -17.45 -11.21
C HIS A 497 1.41 -18.67 -11.30
N ARG A 498 0.69 -18.85 -12.41
CA ARG A 498 -0.17 -20.01 -12.63
C ARG A 498 0.64 -21.30 -12.73
N ALA A 499 1.77 -21.29 -13.43
CA ALA A 499 2.65 -22.45 -13.58
C ALA A 499 3.29 -22.86 -12.25
N VAL A 500 3.86 -21.90 -11.52
CA VAL A 500 4.50 -22.15 -10.22
C VAL A 500 3.47 -22.56 -9.16
N ALA A 501 2.27 -21.95 -9.15
CA ALA A 501 1.23 -22.35 -8.21
C ALA A 501 0.77 -23.80 -8.45
N LYS A 502 0.54 -24.19 -9.71
CA LYS A 502 0.22 -25.59 -10.08
C LYS A 502 1.27 -26.55 -9.53
N ALA A 503 2.56 -26.24 -9.76
CA ALA A 503 3.66 -27.09 -9.32
C ALA A 503 3.81 -27.14 -7.79
N TYR A 504 3.83 -25.98 -7.13
CA TYR A 504 4.06 -25.89 -5.69
C TYR A 504 2.91 -26.46 -4.87
N PHE A 505 1.66 -26.08 -5.15
CA PHE A 505 0.52 -26.60 -4.41
C PHE A 505 0.24 -28.07 -4.76
N GLY A 506 0.55 -28.51 -5.99
CA GLY A 506 0.60 -29.93 -6.33
C GLY A 506 1.65 -30.69 -5.53
N TYR A 507 2.86 -30.14 -5.38
CA TYR A 507 3.92 -30.72 -4.56
C TYR A 507 3.48 -30.89 -3.09
N ARG A 508 2.76 -29.90 -2.54
CA ARG A 508 2.18 -29.99 -1.19
C ARG A 508 1.19 -31.14 -1.00
N ILE A 509 0.51 -31.58 -2.05
CA ILE A 509 -0.32 -32.79 -2.02
C ILE A 509 0.57 -34.03 -2.16
N TYR A 510 1.52 -33.99 -3.10
CA TYR A 510 2.41 -35.10 -3.42
C TYR A 510 3.24 -35.56 -2.21
N VAL A 511 3.72 -34.63 -1.39
CA VAL A 511 4.48 -34.97 -0.16
C VAL A 511 3.64 -35.77 0.86
N GLN A 512 2.31 -35.69 0.78
CA GLN A 512 1.40 -36.47 1.62
C GLN A 512 0.98 -37.76 0.92
N GLN A 513 0.66 -37.67 -0.37
CA GLN A 513 0.08 -38.74 -1.17
C GLN A 513 0.69 -38.73 -2.59
N PRO A 514 1.85 -39.37 -2.79
CA PRO A 514 2.49 -39.44 -4.10
C PRO A 514 1.63 -40.20 -5.11
N SER A 515 1.50 -39.66 -6.33
CA SER A 515 0.91 -40.37 -7.47
C SER A 515 1.58 -39.97 -8.78
N THR A 516 1.51 -40.83 -9.78
CA THR A 516 2.09 -40.55 -11.10
C THR A 516 1.35 -39.42 -11.81
N GLU A 517 0.03 -39.35 -11.67
CA GLU A 517 -0.82 -38.30 -12.24
C GLU A 517 -0.44 -36.93 -11.66
N LEU A 518 -0.26 -36.86 -10.34
CA LEU A 518 0.14 -35.64 -9.68
C LEU A 518 1.58 -35.25 -10.03
N ALA A 519 2.50 -36.22 -10.12
CA ALA A 519 3.86 -35.97 -10.60
C ALA A 519 3.88 -35.39 -12.02
N ARG A 520 3.06 -35.91 -12.95
CA ARG A 520 2.90 -35.33 -14.30
C ARG A 520 2.41 -33.89 -14.23
N SER A 521 1.34 -33.64 -13.46
CA SER A 521 0.77 -32.30 -13.30
C SER A 521 1.79 -31.29 -12.72
N ILE A 522 2.60 -31.72 -11.75
CA ILE A 522 3.68 -30.90 -11.17
C ILE A 522 4.75 -30.60 -12.22
N TRP A 523 5.24 -31.62 -12.93
CA TRP A 523 6.28 -31.43 -13.95
C TRP A 523 5.80 -30.58 -15.13
N ASP A 524 4.54 -30.70 -15.56
CA ASP A 524 3.95 -29.77 -16.53
C ASP A 524 4.02 -28.32 -16.05
N GLY A 525 3.72 -28.08 -14.77
CA GLY A 525 3.82 -26.76 -14.15
C GLY A 525 5.25 -26.25 -14.09
N LEU A 526 6.21 -27.12 -13.77
CA LEU A 526 7.63 -26.79 -13.72
C LEU A 526 8.22 -26.48 -15.10
N ASP A 527 7.93 -27.31 -16.09
CA ASP A 527 8.39 -27.13 -17.48
C ASP A 527 7.84 -25.82 -18.06
N GLU A 528 6.55 -25.52 -17.82
CA GLU A 528 5.98 -24.24 -18.25
C GLU A 528 6.59 -23.05 -17.49
N ALA A 529 6.81 -23.17 -16.18
CA ALA A 529 7.44 -22.12 -15.40
C ALA A 529 8.85 -21.80 -15.94
N GLN A 530 9.64 -22.81 -16.31
CA GLN A 530 10.95 -22.60 -16.95
C GLN A 530 10.85 -21.88 -18.29
N ALA A 531 9.90 -22.29 -19.15
CA ALA A 531 9.70 -21.66 -20.45
C ALA A 531 9.29 -20.18 -20.31
N VAL A 532 8.39 -19.86 -19.38
CA VAL A 532 7.98 -18.48 -19.10
C VAL A 532 9.12 -17.69 -18.45
N ALA A 533 9.84 -18.27 -17.49
CA ALA A 533 10.99 -17.65 -16.84
C ALA A 533 12.08 -17.27 -17.86
N ALA A 534 12.35 -18.11 -18.87
CA ALA A 534 13.25 -17.78 -19.96
C ALA A 534 12.79 -16.54 -20.76
N ARG A 535 11.47 -16.43 -21.03
CA ARG A 535 10.88 -15.26 -21.71
C ARG A 535 10.96 -13.99 -20.85
N VAL A 536 10.79 -14.11 -19.53
CA VAL A 536 10.95 -12.99 -18.58
C VAL A 536 12.39 -12.48 -18.58
N ARG A 537 13.39 -13.38 -18.52
CA ARG A 537 14.81 -13.01 -18.57
C ARG A 537 15.21 -12.36 -19.89
N ALA A 538 14.65 -12.83 -20.99
CA ALA A 538 14.91 -12.29 -22.33
C ALA A 538 14.11 -11.03 -22.66
N TYR A 539 13.23 -10.56 -21.76
CA TYR A 539 12.36 -9.42 -22.03
C TYR A 539 13.19 -8.13 -22.11
N PRO A 540 13.01 -7.30 -23.15
CA PRO A 540 13.80 -6.08 -23.33
C PRO A 540 13.45 -5.03 -22.26
N ALA A 541 14.48 -4.39 -21.70
CA ALA A 541 14.35 -3.30 -20.72
C ALA A 541 13.33 -3.61 -19.60
N PRO A 542 13.57 -4.66 -18.80
CA PRO A 542 12.65 -5.06 -17.76
C PRO A 542 12.51 -3.95 -16.69
N PRO A 543 11.31 -3.74 -16.12
CA PRO A 543 11.11 -2.70 -15.13
C PRO A 543 11.77 -3.06 -13.79
N THR A 544 12.41 -2.07 -13.16
CA THR A 544 13.01 -2.13 -11.82
C THR A 544 12.21 -1.28 -10.81
N GLY A 545 12.67 -1.15 -9.57
CA GLY A 545 11.93 -0.61 -8.41
C GLY A 545 11.76 -1.66 -7.32
N GLU A 546 10.84 -1.44 -6.39
CA GLU A 546 10.61 -2.34 -5.25
C GLU A 546 10.43 -3.81 -5.64
N TRP A 547 9.58 -4.07 -6.63
CA TRP A 547 9.49 -5.37 -7.29
C TRP A 547 10.41 -5.42 -8.50
N ASN A 548 11.61 -5.97 -8.35
CA ASN A 548 12.43 -6.33 -9.51
C ASN A 548 11.78 -7.52 -10.24
N TRP A 549 11.03 -7.22 -11.31
CA TRP A 549 10.15 -8.15 -12.01
C TRP A 549 10.88 -9.39 -12.55
N VAL A 550 12.15 -9.24 -12.95
CA VAL A 550 12.94 -10.36 -13.50
C VAL A 550 13.34 -11.38 -12.43
N ILE A 551 13.40 -10.98 -11.16
CA ILE A 551 13.77 -11.90 -10.06
C ILE A 551 12.74 -13.01 -9.91
N ASP A 552 11.48 -12.82 -10.31
CA ASP A 552 10.47 -13.90 -10.27
C ASP A 552 10.89 -15.10 -11.14
N ALA A 553 11.66 -14.89 -12.21
CA ALA A 553 12.24 -15.98 -13.00
C ALA A 553 13.22 -16.82 -12.17
N ALA A 554 14.07 -16.18 -11.36
CA ALA A 554 14.99 -16.87 -10.46
C ALA A 554 14.24 -17.59 -9.32
N GLN A 555 13.15 -17.00 -8.83
CA GLN A 555 12.30 -17.66 -7.85
C GLN A 555 11.63 -18.92 -8.43
N ALA A 556 11.20 -18.89 -9.69
CA ALA A 556 10.67 -20.08 -10.36
C ALA A 556 11.71 -21.20 -10.46
N ASP A 557 12.98 -20.88 -10.73
CA ASP A 557 14.09 -21.86 -10.70
C ASP A 557 14.27 -22.46 -9.30
N LEU A 558 14.10 -21.65 -8.26
CA LEU A 558 14.20 -22.12 -6.88
C LEU A 558 13.10 -23.13 -6.54
N TYR A 559 11.87 -22.89 -6.99
CA TYR A 559 10.77 -23.86 -6.86
C TYR A 559 11.07 -25.16 -7.63
N LEU A 560 11.54 -25.05 -8.87
CA LEU A 560 11.97 -26.22 -9.64
C LEU A 560 13.00 -27.03 -8.88
N LYS A 561 14.10 -26.40 -8.47
CA LYS A 561 15.20 -27.06 -7.77
C LYS A 561 14.69 -27.78 -6.51
N ARG A 562 13.94 -27.07 -5.68
CA ARG A 562 13.40 -27.62 -4.42
C ARG A 562 12.44 -28.80 -4.65
N ILE A 563 11.60 -28.73 -5.67
CA ILE A 563 10.61 -29.77 -5.95
C ILE A 563 11.25 -31.01 -6.62
N SER A 564 12.21 -30.81 -7.53
CA SER A 564 12.86 -31.89 -8.28
C SER A 564 14.03 -32.54 -7.54
N GLU A 565 14.81 -31.77 -6.78
CA GLU A 565 16.01 -32.25 -6.10
C GLU A 565 15.79 -32.53 -4.60
N GLY A 566 14.67 -32.06 -4.05
CA GLY A 566 14.28 -32.23 -2.65
C GLY A 566 14.26 -30.90 -1.89
N TRP A 567 13.28 -30.76 -1.00
CA TRP A 567 13.08 -29.57 -0.18
C TRP A 567 13.17 -29.93 1.30
N ASP A 568 14.12 -29.34 2.02
CA ASP A 568 14.39 -29.55 3.45
C ASP A 568 13.14 -29.38 4.33
N ARG A 569 12.31 -28.36 4.06
CA ARG A 569 11.04 -28.10 4.76
C ARG A 569 9.99 -29.22 4.59
N TYR A 570 10.18 -30.10 3.62
CA TYR A 570 9.28 -31.20 3.27
C TYR A 570 10.03 -32.54 3.25
N SER A 571 10.91 -32.74 4.25
CA SER A 571 11.65 -34.00 4.45
C SER A 571 12.50 -34.43 3.25
N ASN A 572 12.95 -33.47 2.43
CA ASN A 572 13.71 -33.71 1.19
C ASN A 572 12.99 -34.63 0.18
N ILE A 573 11.66 -34.72 0.23
CA ILE A 573 10.87 -35.50 -0.74
C ILE A 573 11.02 -34.87 -2.13
N LYS A 574 11.33 -35.71 -3.13
CA LYS A 574 11.56 -35.31 -4.51
C LYS A 574 10.42 -35.80 -5.41
N VAL A 575 10.02 -34.99 -6.38
CA VAL A 575 9.06 -35.42 -7.42
C VAL A 575 9.83 -35.98 -8.60
N GLN A 576 9.84 -37.30 -8.75
CA GLN A 576 10.49 -37.96 -9.89
C GLN A 576 9.81 -37.55 -11.20
N ARG A 577 10.61 -37.24 -12.22
CA ARG A 577 10.06 -36.94 -13.56
C ARG A 577 9.40 -38.20 -14.12
N PRO A 578 8.10 -38.15 -14.49
CA PRO A 578 7.44 -39.31 -15.08
C PRO A 578 8.16 -39.72 -16.37
N VAL A 579 8.51 -41.01 -16.47
CA VAL A 579 9.05 -41.56 -17.72
C VAL A 579 7.89 -41.68 -18.71
N PHE A 580 8.03 -41.08 -19.89
CA PHE A 580 7.11 -41.36 -20.99
C PHE A 580 7.29 -42.82 -21.40
N VAL A 581 6.40 -43.69 -20.93
CA VAL A 581 6.25 -45.02 -21.53
C VAL A 581 5.56 -44.77 -22.86
N GLY A 582 6.36 -44.66 -23.93
CA GLY A 582 5.83 -44.62 -25.28
C GLY A 582 4.91 -45.82 -25.46
N THR A 583 3.64 -45.56 -25.78
CA THR A 583 2.78 -46.60 -26.30
C THR A 583 3.37 -47.00 -27.65
N GLY A 584 4.22 -48.02 -27.66
CA GLY A 584 4.63 -48.71 -28.87
C GLY A 584 3.35 -49.16 -29.57
N ARG A 585 3.05 -48.48 -30.68
CA ARG A 585 2.22 -49.04 -31.75
C ARG A 585 3.14 -49.56 -32.82
#